data_AF-A0A535CZQ3-F1
#
_entry.id   AF-A0A535CZQ3-F1
#
_cell.length_a   1.000
_cell.length_b   1.000
_cell.length_c   1.000
_cell.angle_alpha   90.00
_cell.angle_beta   90.00
_cell.angle_gamma   90.00
#
_symmetry.space_group_name_H-M   'P 1'
#
loop_
_entity.id
_entity.type
_entity.pdbx_description
1 polymer ?
#
loop_
_entity_poly.entity_id
_entity_poly.type
_entity_poly.pdbx_seq_one_letter_code
_entity_poly.pdbx_strand_id
1 'polypeptide(L)'
;MASQSLYRKWRSQTFGDLIGQEPIVRTLKNALSNGTLAHAYLFTGPRGTGKTSTARLLAKTVNCAHPVDGEPCNKCQQCREITAGNSFNVIEIDAASNRGIDSIRDLREKVMMPPSTGKYKVYVLDEAHMLTNEAFNALLKTLEEPPGYAIFVLATTDVHKMLPTVLSRCQRFDFKRLTTRHIVEHLNFVAGQEHIKIERTAAELIARAAAGGMRDALSLLDQAIAYSGNEISLAQVQAMLGVADPRAVQKLVSHVAQLDSAGVLHLIHELSEAGADLRQLNIQVGEYWRSMMLAKAGADISIILDLTEDETSEILQMTRLFELEELTEFARIFAQNDLMQKNQGTPQLGLELAFLQSIEQHRHIPSGQSFASPSVPSLQQRSAPVQVQTSPVVLQEARQSSPARVRQPSPPGISEGKNGSLPDLNDSPSIDGSGESPGQLIARPEISASNATLTENSLPSLTLEQVKDAWENVKKRVRPKRGCRCYTSSIRVAS
;
A
#
# COMPACT_ATOMS: atom_id res chain seq x y z
N MET A 1 29.09 3.94 27.15
CA MET A 1 28.92 2.75 26.27
C MET A 1 27.91 3.13 25.20
N ALA A 2 28.08 2.71 23.95
CA ALA A 2 27.09 3.03 22.90
C ALA A 2 25.78 2.31 23.19
N SER A 3 24.67 3.04 23.40
CA SER A 3 23.36 2.43 23.57
C SER A 3 22.91 1.79 22.26
N GLN A 4 22.77 0.48 22.27
CA GLN A 4 22.21 -0.26 21.14
C GLN A 4 20.71 -0.01 21.08
N SER A 5 20.21 0.49 19.94
CA SER A 5 18.78 0.77 19.73
C SER A 5 17.91 -0.47 19.96
N LEU A 6 16.72 -0.30 20.52
CA LEU A 6 15.84 -1.39 20.94
C LEU A 6 15.52 -2.36 19.79
N TYR A 7 15.26 -1.87 18.58
CA TYR A 7 15.00 -2.75 17.42
C TYR A 7 16.17 -3.67 17.03
N ARG A 8 17.40 -3.38 17.50
CA ARG A 8 18.57 -4.27 17.34
C ARG A 8 18.74 -5.20 18.54
N LYS A 9 18.50 -4.71 19.76
CA LYS A 9 18.59 -5.48 21.01
C LYS A 9 17.51 -6.57 21.08
N TRP A 10 16.27 -6.22 20.76
CA TRP A 10 15.08 -7.07 20.79
C TRP A 10 14.75 -7.75 19.46
N ARG A 11 15.74 -7.91 18.58
CA ARG A 11 15.55 -8.69 17.35
C ARG A 11 15.37 -10.17 17.71
N SER A 12 14.31 -10.79 17.20
CA SER A 12 13.97 -12.22 17.37
C SER A 12 15.20 -13.14 17.28
N GLN A 13 15.38 -14.02 18.26
CA GLN A 13 16.52 -14.94 18.38
C GLN A 13 16.14 -16.41 18.11
N THR A 14 14.86 -16.73 18.20
CA THR A 14 14.20 -17.99 17.83
C THR A 14 13.03 -17.68 16.88
N PHE A 15 12.48 -18.69 16.21
CA PHE A 15 11.23 -18.53 15.46
C PHE A 15 10.01 -18.36 16.39
N GLY A 16 10.10 -18.80 17.66
CA GLY A 16 9.11 -18.49 18.70
C GLY A 16 8.99 -16.99 19.01
N ASP A 17 10.05 -16.21 18.78
CA ASP A 17 10.05 -14.74 18.98
C ASP A 17 9.50 -13.96 17.76
N LEU A 18 8.95 -14.64 16.73
CA LEU A 18 8.32 -14.00 15.57
C LEU A 18 6.81 -13.87 15.78
N ILE A 19 6.39 -12.66 16.15
CA ILE A 19 5.00 -12.34 16.46
C ILE A 19 4.16 -12.23 15.19
N GLY A 20 2.97 -12.84 15.15
CA GLY A 20 1.95 -12.65 14.11
C GLY A 20 2.29 -13.27 12.75
N GLN A 21 3.24 -14.20 12.70
CA GLN A 21 3.68 -14.90 11.47
C GLN A 21 3.65 -16.44 11.65
N GLU A 22 2.74 -16.94 12.48
CA GLU A 22 2.66 -18.34 12.92
C GLU A 22 2.61 -19.36 11.76
N PRO A 23 1.88 -19.13 10.64
CA PRO A 23 1.89 -20.04 9.50
C PRO A 23 3.25 -20.14 8.80
N ILE A 24 3.99 -19.03 8.72
CA ILE A 24 5.33 -18.97 8.13
C ILE A 24 6.31 -19.70 9.03
N VAL A 25 6.29 -19.39 10.33
CA VAL A 25 7.10 -20.04 11.38
C VAL A 25 6.91 -21.55 11.35
N ARG A 26 5.66 -22.04 11.40
CA ARG A 26 5.36 -23.47 11.39
C ARG A 26 5.89 -24.17 10.13
N THR A 27 5.73 -23.54 8.97
CA THR A 27 6.19 -24.11 7.69
C THR A 27 7.72 -24.19 7.63
N LEU A 28 8.43 -23.14 8.04
CA LEU A 28 9.89 -23.12 8.06
C LEU A 28 10.46 -24.10 9.09
N LYS A 29 9.90 -24.17 10.31
CA LYS A 29 10.33 -25.14 11.33
C LYS A 29 10.15 -26.59 10.86
N ASN A 30 9.05 -26.90 10.19
CA ASN A 30 8.83 -28.23 9.60
C ASN A 30 9.88 -28.55 8.52
N ALA A 31 10.14 -27.61 7.60
CA ALA A 31 11.13 -27.80 6.54
C ALA A 31 12.56 -27.99 7.09
N LEU A 32 12.90 -27.24 8.14
CA LEU A 32 14.17 -27.34 8.86
C LEU A 32 14.33 -28.67 9.60
N SER A 33 13.31 -29.12 10.31
CA SER A 33 13.32 -30.41 11.02
C SER A 33 13.39 -31.61 10.09
N ASN A 34 12.72 -31.54 8.94
CA ASN A 34 12.65 -32.64 7.96
C ASN A 34 13.82 -32.62 6.95
N GLY A 35 14.68 -31.59 6.97
CA GLY A 35 15.76 -31.41 5.99
C GLY A 35 15.29 -31.05 4.57
N THR A 36 14.00 -30.76 4.37
CA THR A 36 13.40 -30.43 3.07
C THR A 36 13.54 -28.95 2.76
N LEU A 37 14.78 -28.46 2.71
CA LEU A 37 15.11 -27.06 2.47
C LEU A 37 15.06 -26.72 0.98
N ALA A 38 14.49 -25.57 0.65
CA ALA A 38 14.60 -24.99 -0.68
C ALA A 38 15.95 -24.28 -0.85
N HIS A 39 16.46 -24.23 -2.08
CA HIS A 39 17.67 -23.47 -2.40
C HIS A 39 17.42 -21.95 -2.48
N ALA A 40 16.18 -21.52 -2.70
CA ALA A 40 15.79 -20.11 -2.78
C ALA A 40 14.45 -19.84 -2.08
N TYR A 41 14.43 -18.80 -1.26
CA TYR A 41 13.29 -18.31 -0.50
C TYR A 41 12.97 -16.88 -0.91
N LEU A 42 11.69 -16.56 -1.08
CA LEU A 42 11.20 -15.20 -1.29
C LEU A 42 10.33 -14.78 -0.11
N PHE A 43 10.82 -13.87 0.71
CA PHE A 43 10.09 -13.27 1.81
C PHE A 43 9.53 -11.92 1.33
N THR A 44 8.22 -11.82 1.17
CA THR A 44 7.57 -10.58 0.71
C THR A 44 6.55 -10.09 1.72
N GLY A 45 6.28 -8.79 1.73
CA GLY A 45 5.31 -8.15 2.61
C GLY A 45 5.82 -6.81 3.17
N PRO A 46 5.02 -6.09 3.97
CA PRO A 46 5.35 -4.73 4.43
C PRO A 46 6.68 -4.61 5.19
N ARG A 47 7.15 -3.37 5.37
CA ARG A 47 8.34 -3.07 6.18
C ARG A 47 8.06 -3.41 7.66
N GLY A 48 9.09 -3.84 8.38
CA GLY A 48 8.99 -4.11 9.83
C GLY A 48 8.27 -5.39 10.26
N THR A 49 7.77 -6.22 9.33
CA THR A 49 7.01 -7.46 9.62
C THR A 49 7.86 -8.70 9.97
N GLY A 50 9.20 -8.58 9.94
CA GLY A 50 10.12 -9.64 10.37
C GLY A 50 10.94 -10.32 9.27
N LYS A 51 10.71 -10.04 7.97
CA LYS A 51 11.40 -10.66 6.82
C LYS A 51 12.90 -10.94 7.04
N THR A 52 13.70 -9.90 7.25
CA THR A 52 15.16 -9.99 7.45
C THR A 52 15.54 -10.61 8.81
N SER A 53 14.63 -10.65 9.79
CA SER A 53 14.82 -11.40 11.04
C SER A 53 14.66 -12.90 10.78
N THR A 54 13.59 -13.31 10.09
CA THR A 54 13.35 -14.69 9.66
C THR A 54 14.48 -15.20 8.77
N ALA A 55 15.06 -14.36 7.90
CA ALA A 55 16.23 -14.71 7.09
C ALA A 55 17.44 -15.09 7.95
N ARG A 56 17.72 -14.31 9.01
CA ARG A 56 18.79 -14.63 9.98
C ARG A 56 18.47 -15.86 10.82
N LEU A 57 17.20 -16.08 11.19
CA LEU A 57 16.79 -17.27 11.95
C LEU A 57 16.94 -18.55 11.13
N LEU A 58 16.56 -18.52 9.85
CA LEU A 58 16.84 -19.59 8.89
C LEU A 58 18.35 -19.86 8.83
N ALA A 59 19.16 -18.81 8.60
CA ALA A 59 20.61 -18.92 8.53
C ALA A 59 21.27 -19.47 9.82
N LYS A 60 20.79 -19.04 11.00
CA LYS A 60 21.22 -19.57 12.31
C LYS A 60 20.89 -21.04 12.47
N THR A 61 19.76 -21.50 11.94
CA THR A 61 19.27 -22.86 12.16
C THR A 61 19.94 -23.86 11.22
N VAL A 62 20.08 -23.54 9.92
CA VAL A 62 20.76 -24.42 8.95
C VAL A 62 22.25 -24.64 9.28
N ASN A 63 22.89 -23.64 9.93
CA ASN A 63 24.27 -23.72 10.41
C ASN A 63 24.38 -24.01 11.92
N CYS A 64 23.28 -24.33 12.60
CA CYS A 64 23.32 -24.71 14.00
C CYS A 64 24.00 -26.07 14.17
N ALA A 65 24.93 -26.19 15.12
CA ALA A 65 25.51 -27.48 15.50
C ALA A 65 24.51 -28.40 16.25
N HIS A 66 23.50 -27.82 16.91
CA HIS A 66 22.53 -28.52 17.76
C HIS A 66 21.12 -27.95 17.60
N PRO A 67 20.51 -27.97 16.39
CA PRO A 67 19.14 -27.51 16.22
C PRO A 67 18.17 -28.46 16.93
N VAL A 68 17.09 -27.92 17.50
CA VAL A 68 16.03 -28.69 18.19
C VAL A 68 14.70 -28.22 17.64
N ASP A 69 13.87 -29.13 17.14
CA ASP A 69 12.53 -28.84 16.59
C ASP A 69 12.48 -27.69 15.57
N GLY A 70 13.54 -27.54 14.76
CA GLY A 70 13.68 -26.47 13.77
C GLY A 70 14.05 -25.10 14.35
N GLU A 71 14.52 -25.03 15.61
CA GLU A 71 15.03 -23.83 16.27
C GLU A 71 16.57 -23.83 16.39
N PRO A 72 17.22 -22.64 16.37
CA PRO A 72 18.64 -22.50 16.64
C PRO A 72 18.93 -22.55 18.15
N CYS A 73 19.99 -23.27 18.56
CA CYS A 73 20.32 -23.41 20.00
C CYS A 73 20.79 -22.11 20.68
N ASN A 74 21.11 -21.07 19.90
CA ASN A 74 21.64 -19.77 20.34
C ASN A 74 22.94 -19.79 21.18
N LYS A 75 23.52 -20.99 21.42
CA LYS A 75 24.69 -21.19 22.29
C LYS A 75 25.97 -21.56 21.55
N CYS A 76 25.90 -22.18 20.37
CA CYS A 76 27.08 -22.59 19.59
C CYS A 76 27.71 -21.40 18.84
N GLN A 77 28.96 -21.58 18.38
CA GLN A 77 29.75 -20.53 17.71
C GLN A 77 29.01 -19.91 16.52
N GLN A 78 28.51 -20.73 15.57
CA GLN A 78 27.76 -20.25 14.40
C GLN A 78 26.55 -19.39 14.80
N CYS A 79 25.75 -19.81 15.79
CA CYS A 79 24.61 -19.01 16.24
C CYS A 79 25.04 -17.67 16.85
N ARG A 80 26.16 -17.62 17.59
CA ARG A 80 26.70 -16.36 18.15
C ARG A 80 27.21 -15.42 17.05
N GLU A 81 27.98 -15.95 16.10
CA GLU A 81 28.55 -15.16 14.98
C GLU A 81 27.45 -14.57 14.08
N ILE A 82 26.43 -15.35 13.75
CA ILE A 82 25.30 -14.87 12.94
C ILE A 82 24.45 -13.85 13.74
N THR A 83 24.37 -13.98 15.06
CA THR A 83 23.71 -12.97 15.92
C THR A 83 24.49 -11.66 15.96
N ALA A 84 25.82 -11.74 16.07
CA ALA A 84 26.72 -10.59 16.05
C ALA A 84 26.86 -9.94 14.65
N GLY A 85 26.46 -10.64 13.59
CA GLY A 85 26.57 -10.16 12.20
C GLY A 85 27.98 -10.26 11.63
N ASN A 86 28.83 -11.16 12.15
CA ASN A 86 30.22 -11.36 11.71
C ASN A 86 30.48 -12.77 11.14
N SER A 87 29.44 -13.55 10.83
CA SER A 87 29.60 -14.87 10.22
C SER A 87 29.95 -14.79 8.73
N PHE A 88 31.05 -15.43 8.32
CA PHE A 88 31.44 -15.55 6.91
C PHE A 88 30.46 -16.38 6.06
N ASN A 89 29.57 -17.14 6.70
CA ASN A 89 28.58 -17.99 6.04
C ASN A 89 27.24 -17.29 5.80
N VAL A 90 27.07 -16.05 6.25
CA VAL A 90 25.84 -15.27 6.06
C VAL A 90 26.19 -13.93 5.43
N ILE A 91 25.91 -13.82 4.13
CA ILE A 91 26.23 -12.65 3.33
C ILE A 91 24.92 -11.86 3.14
N GLU A 92 24.79 -10.76 3.87
CA GLU A 92 23.67 -9.83 3.76
C GLU A 92 24.04 -8.69 2.80
N ILE A 93 23.24 -8.51 1.75
CA ILE A 93 23.39 -7.47 0.76
C ILE A 93 22.10 -6.66 0.73
N ASP A 94 22.19 -5.38 1.07
CA ASP A 94 21.13 -4.42 0.79
C ASP A 94 21.14 -4.08 -0.70
N ALA A 95 20.12 -4.56 -1.43
CA ALA A 95 19.96 -4.28 -2.84
C ALA A 95 19.68 -2.80 -3.09
N ALA A 96 19.09 -2.05 -2.15
CA ALA A 96 18.86 -0.62 -2.32
C ALA A 96 20.17 0.18 -2.43
N SER A 97 21.27 -0.32 -1.85
CA SER A 97 22.63 0.22 -1.97
C SER A 97 23.46 -0.46 -3.06
N ASN A 98 23.18 -1.73 -3.39
CA ASN A 98 23.96 -2.57 -4.31
C ASN A 98 23.13 -3.02 -5.54
N ARG A 99 22.49 -2.06 -6.22
CA ARG A 99 21.49 -2.32 -7.29
C ARG A 99 22.07 -2.94 -8.56
N GLY A 100 23.34 -2.66 -8.85
CA GLY A 100 23.97 -2.85 -10.16
C GLY A 100 24.43 -4.27 -10.44
N ILE A 101 24.66 -4.56 -11.73
CA ILE A 101 25.10 -5.87 -12.21
C ILE A 101 26.43 -6.33 -11.61
N ASP A 102 27.37 -5.41 -11.35
CA ASP A 102 28.71 -5.77 -10.87
C ASP A 102 28.69 -6.34 -9.45
N SER A 103 27.86 -5.78 -8.56
CA SER A 103 27.62 -6.35 -7.22
C SER A 103 27.07 -7.78 -7.27
N ILE A 104 26.27 -8.11 -8.29
CA ILE A 104 25.74 -9.47 -8.51
C ILE A 104 26.76 -10.40 -9.19
N ARG A 105 27.67 -9.87 -10.02
CA ARG A 105 28.81 -10.65 -10.55
C ARG A 105 29.74 -11.09 -9.42
N ASP A 106 30.14 -10.16 -8.54
CA ASP A 106 30.91 -10.43 -7.33
C ASP A 106 30.22 -11.46 -6.43
N LEU A 107 28.90 -11.34 -6.26
CA LEU A 107 28.09 -12.29 -5.50
C LEU A 107 28.17 -13.69 -6.13
N ARG A 108 27.98 -13.80 -7.45
CA ARG A 108 28.01 -15.09 -8.17
C ARG A 108 29.36 -15.78 -8.05
N GLU A 109 30.47 -15.04 -8.10
CA GLU A 109 31.81 -15.59 -7.85
C GLU A 109 31.94 -16.08 -6.39
N LYS A 110 31.43 -15.32 -5.43
CA LYS A 110 31.39 -15.72 -4.00
C LYS A 110 30.51 -16.96 -3.75
N VAL A 111 29.48 -17.19 -4.56
CA VAL A 111 28.60 -18.38 -4.49
C VAL A 111 29.33 -19.67 -4.84
N MET A 112 30.31 -19.63 -5.76
CA MET A 112 31.09 -20.81 -6.15
C MET A 112 32.13 -21.25 -5.09
N MET A 113 32.36 -20.42 -4.06
CA MET A 113 33.22 -20.77 -2.94
C MET A 113 32.43 -21.45 -1.81
N PRO A 114 32.76 -22.69 -1.40
CA PRO A 114 32.08 -23.38 -0.31
C PRO A 114 32.17 -22.64 1.03
N PRO A 115 31.29 -22.95 2.00
CA PRO A 115 31.37 -22.38 3.35
C PRO A 115 32.68 -22.81 4.03
N SER A 116 33.34 -21.87 4.72
CA SER A 116 34.61 -22.14 5.42
C SER A 116 34.40 -22.92 6.72
N THR A 117 33.19 -22.85 7.27
CA THR A 117 32.73 -23.53 8.49
C THR A 117 31.22 -23.78 8.39
N GLY A 118 30.66 -24.74 9.13
CA GLY A 118 29.22 -25.03 9.04
C GLY A 118 28.85 -25.84 7.81
N LYS A 119 27.57 -25.77 7.39
CA LYS A 119 27.01 -26.60 6.31
C LYS A 119 26.57 -25.80 5.08
N TYR A 120 26.03 -24.60 5.30
CA TYR A 120 25.40 -23.79 4.27
C TYR A 120 25.96 -22.37 4.25
N LYS A 121 25.97 -21.77 3.06
CA LYS A 121 26.32 -20.38 2.82
C LYS A 121 25.04 -19.65 2.39
N VAL A 122 24.56 -18.76 3.25
CA VAL A 122 23.25 -18.13 3.11
C VAL A 122 23.40 -16.70 2.61
N TYR A 123 22.71 -16.38 1.54
CA TYR A 123 22.74 -15.09 0.85
C TYR A 123 21.42 -14.37 1.05
N VAL A 124 21.43 -13.30 1.85
CA VAL A 124 20.24 -12.50 2.14
C VAL A 124 20.29 -11.24 1.29
N LEU A 125 19.38 -11.15 0.31
CA LEU A 125 19.20 -9.98 -0.56
C LEU A 125 18.02 -9.16 0.00
N ASP A 126 18.30 -8.11 0.78
CA ASP A 126 17.26 -7.26 1.36
C ASP A 126 16.82 -6.15 0.38
N GLU A 127 15.55 -5.79 0.42
CA GLU A 127 14.83 -4.98 -0.58
C GLU A 127 15.15 -5.36 -2.04
N ALA A 128 15.16 -6.67 -2.34
CA ALA A 128 15.61 -7.24 -3.61
C ALA A 128 14.96 -6.62 -4.88
N HIS A 129 13.74 -6.08 -4.77
CA HIS A 129 13.06 -5.37 -5.86
C HIS A 129 13.78 -4.09 -6.34
N MET A 130 14.81 -3.65 -5.63
CA MET A 130 15.65 -2.50 -6.01
C MET A 130 16.80 -2.89 -6.97
N LEU A 131 17.05 -4.18 -7.19
CA LEU A 131 18.01 -4.65 -8.20
C LEU A 131 17.55 -4.26 -9.61
N THR A 132 18.49 -3.98 -10.50
CA THR A 132 18.15 -3.76 -11.92
C THR A 132 17.79 -5.07 -12.63
N ASN A 133 17.14 -4.98 -13.79
CA ASN A 133 16.77 -6.16 -14.58
C ASN A 133 18.00 -6.96 -15.02
N GLU A 134 19.10 -6.29 -15.35
CA GLU A 134 20.37 -6.91 -15.72
C GLU A 134 20.99 -7.66 -14.53
N ALA A 135 20.90 -7.08 -13.33
CA ALA A 135 21.34 -7.70 -12.08
C ALA A 135 20.51 -8.95 -11.75
N PHE A 136 19.18 -8.92 -11.89
CA PHE A 136 18.34 -10.12 -11.74
C PHE A 136 18.68 -11.19 -12.78
N ASN A 137 18.81 -10.82 -14.06
CA ASN A 137 19.13 -11.77 -15.13
C ASN A 137 20.51 -12.44 -14.92
N ALA A 138 21.49 -11.71 -14.38
CA ALA A 138 22.79 -12.27 -14.02
C ALA A 138 22.73 -13.30 -12.87
N LEU A 139 21.70 -13.23 -12.02
CA LEU A 139 21.47 -14.14 -10.89
C LEU A 139 20.67 -15.40 -11.29
N LEU A 140 19.86 -15.35 -12.36
CA LEU A 140 18.94 -16.45 -12.75
C LEU A 140 19.61 -17.81 -12.83
N LYS A 141 20.74 -17.93 -13.55
CA LYS A 141 21.46 -19.22 -13.67
C LYS A 141 21.89 -19.78 -12.30
N THR A 142 22.20 -18.91 -11.36
CA THR A 142 22.62 -19.28 -10.00
C THR A 142 21.43 -19.63 -9.09
N LEU A 143 20.23 -19.14 -9.41
CA LEU A 143 18.98 -19.59 -8.77
C LEU A 143 18.43 -20.88 -9.37
N GLU A 144 18.72 -21.17 -10.64
CA GLU A 144 18.35 -22.42 -11.32
C GLU A 144 19.21 -23.60 -10.87
N GLU A 145 20.53 -23.42 -10.89
CA GLU A 145 21.52 -24.46 -10.58
C GLU A 145 22.46 -23.99 -9.44
N PRO A 146 21.94 -23.71 -8.23
CA PRO A 146 22.77 -23.33 -7.09
C PRO A 146 23.63 -24.51 -6.63
N PRO A 147 24.86 -24.26 -6.14
CA PRO A 147 25.62 -25.26 -5.40
C PRO A 147 24.80 -25.78 -4.20
N GLY A 148 24.86 -27.08 -3.89
CA GLY A 148 24.02 -27.69 -2.84
C GLY A 148 24.21 -27.16 -1.40
N TYR A 149 25.23 -26.33 -1.18
CA TYR A 149 25.46 -25.61 0.09
C TYR A 149 24.95 -24.15 0.06
N ALA A 150 24.51 -23.61 -1.08
CA ALA A 150 24.06 -22.23 -1.22
C ALA A 150 22.54 -22.13 -0.96
N ILE A 151 22.14 -21.20 -0.09
CA ILE A 151 20.73 -20.86 0.14
C ILE A 151 20.53 -19.37 -0.10
N PHE A 152 19.60 -19.01 -0.98
CA PHE A 152 19.21 -17.63 -1.24
C PHE A 152 17.95 -17.25 -0.45
N VAL A 153 17.94 -16.05 0.11
CA VAL A 153 16.78 -15.45 0.77
C VAL A 153 16.60 -14.05 0.23
N LEU A 154 15.63 -13.86 -0.67
CA LEU A 154 15.27 -12.58 -1.22
C LEU A 154 14.17 -11.97 -0.35
N ALA A 155 14.43 -10.83 0.26
CA ALA A 155 13.43 -10.08 1.01
C ALA A 155 12.97 -8.86 0.20
N THR A 156 11.66 -8.62 0.12
CA THR A 156 11.11 -7.45 -0.59
C THR A 156 9.89 -6.85 0.10
N THR A 157 9.70 -5.54 -0.02
CA THR A 157 8.45 -4.85 0.29
C THR A 157 7.44 -4.82 -0.85
N ASP A 158 7.89 -5.03 -2.09
CA ASP A 158 7.06 -5.02 -3.30
C ASP A 158 7.37 -6.26 -4.15
N VAL A 159 6.38 -7.14 -4.31
CA VAL A 159 6.51 -8.37 -5.12
C VAL A 159 6.26 -8.13 -6.61
N HIS A 160 5.54 -7.07 -6.97
CA HIS A 160 5.14 -6.81 -8.37
C HIS A 160 6.30 -6.27 -9.22
N LYS A 161 7.33 -5.71 -8.56
CA LYS A 161 8.60 -5.32 -9.18
C LYS A 161 9.60 -6.47 -9.35
N MET A 162 9.33 -7.66 -8.82
CA MET A 162 10.18 -8.83 -9.00
C MET A 162 9.93 -9.47 -10.38
N LEU A 163 10.98 -9.92 -11.06
CA LEU A 163 10.82 -10.64 -12.33
C LEU A 163 10.06 -11.98 -12.13
N PRO A 164 9.06 -12.32 -12.97
CA PRO A 164 8.34 -13.60 -12.89
C PRO A 164 9.24 -14.85 -12.95
N THR A 165 10.39 -14.73 -13.63
CA THR A 165 11.44 -15.77 -13.70
C THR A 165 12.10 -16.02 -12.34
N VAL A 166 12.28 -15.00 -11.51
CA VAL A 166 12.79 -15.13 -10.13
C VAL A 166 11.68 -15.70 -9.23
N LEU A 167 10.45 -15.19 -9.37
CA LEU A 167 9.30 -15.66 -8.58
C LEU A 167 9.06 -17.17 -8.72
N SER A 168 9.16 -17.72 -9.95
CA SER A 168 8.94 -19.16 -10.21
C SER A 168 10.04 -20.08 -9.69
N ARG A 169 11.19 -19.54 -9.26
CA ARG A 169 12.33 -20.30 -8.73
C ARG A 169 12.46 -20.21 -7.20
N CYS A 170 11.63 -19.42 -6.53
CA CYS A 170 11.70 -19.20 -5.09
C CYS A 170 10.49 -19.77 -4.35
N GLN A 171 10.70 -20.37 -3.18
CA GLN A 171 9.62 -20.68 -2.26
C GLN A 171 9.13 -19.37 -1.60
N ARG A 172 7.91 -18.93 -1.96
CA ARG A 172 7.33 -17.65 -1.51
C ARG A 172 6.67 -17.75 -0.13
N PHE A 173 6.91 -16.75 0.71
CA PHE A 173 6.26 -16.54 2.01
C PHE A 173 5.76 -15.09 2.12
N ASP A 174 4.46 -14.93 2.35
CA ASP A 174 3.75 -13.65 2.43
C ASP A 174 3.58 -13.19 3.88
N PHE A 175 4.44 -12.27 4.32
CA PHE A 175 4.41 -11.67 5.65
C PHE A 175 3.29 -10.62 5.76
N LYS A 176 2.46 -10.74 6.81
CA LYS A 176 1.34 -9.83 7.05
C LYS A 176 1.72 -8.68 7.97
N ARG A 177 0.97 -7.57 7.94
CA ARG A 177 1.08 -6.51 8.97
C ARG A 177 0.72 -7.10 10.33
N LEU A 178 1.39 -6.63 11.38
CA LEU A 178 1.01 -6.94 12.75
C LEU A 178 -0.24 -6.15 13.13
N THR A 179 -1.08 -6.73 13.98
CA THR A 179 -2.23 -6.02 14.58
C THR A 179 -1.75 -5.03 15.63
N THR A 180 -2.59 -4.03 15.95
CA THR A 180 -2.33 -3.09 17.04
C THR A 180 -2.02 -3.84 18.33
N ARG A 181 -2.83 -4.85 18.65
CA ARG A 181 -2.68 -5.72 19.83
C ARG A 181 -1.30 -6.39 19.91
N HIS A 182 -0.82 -7.01 18.83
CA HIS A 182 0.49 -7.65 18.78
C HIS A 182 1.64 -6.68 19.05
N ILE A 183 1.52 -5.44 18.58
CA ILE A 183 2.54 -4.41 18.80
C ILE A 183 2.49 -3.92 20.26
N VAL A 184 1.30 -3.61 20.79
CA VAL A 184 1.13 -3.16 22.18
C VAL A 184 1.62 -4.21 23.19
N GLU A 185 1.27 -5.48 23.00
CA GLU A 185 1.77 -6.59 23.83
C GLU A 185 3.30 -6.63 23.86
N HIS A 186 3.96 -6.48 22.71
CA HIS A 186 5.43 -6.50 22.64
C HIS A 186 6.09 -5.23 23.18
N LEU A 187 5.51 -4.04 22.93
CA LEU A 187 6.00 -2.78 23.47
C LEU A 187 5.97 -2.81 25.00
N ASN A 188 4.90 -3.33 25.61
CA ASN A 188 4.80 -3.51 27.05
C ASN A 188 5.81 -4.53 27.59
N PHE A 189 6.03 -5.64 26.87
CA PHE A 189 7.07 -6.62 27.22
C PHE A 189 8.46 -5.99 27.20
N VAL A 190 8.83 -5.27 26.13
CA VAL A 190 10.12 -4.60 26.00
C VAL A 190 10.29 -3.52 27.07
N ALA A 191 9.29 -2.65 27.26
CA ALA A 191 9.33 -1.61 28.29
C ALA A 191 9.56 -2.19 29.70
N GLY A 192 8.86 -3.29 30.04
CA GLY A 192 9.06 -3.98 31.32
C GLY A 192 10.48 -4.53 31.52
N GLN A 193 11.10 -5.06 30.46
CA GLN A 193 12.47 -5.60 30.49
C GLN A 193 13.56 -4.51 30.53
N GLU A 194 13.25 -3.30 30.05
CA GLU A 194 14.13 -2.12 30.11
C GLU A 194 13.85 -1.25 31.36
N HIS A 195 12.92 -1.66 32.23
CA HIS A 195 12.47 -0.93 33.42
C HIS A 195 11.83 0.45 33.14
N ILE A 196 11.10 0.54 32.03
CA ILE A 196 10.36 1.72 31.59
C ILE A 196 8.87 1.53 31.92
N LYS A 197 8.24 2.57 32.48
CA LYS A 197 6.77 2.64 32.59
C LYS A 197 6.23 3.30 31.33
N ILE A 198 5.32 2.62 30.64
CA ILE A 198 4.58 3.17 29.50
C ILE A 198 3.09 3.06 29.77
N GLU A 199 2.34 4.14 29.53
CA GLU A 199 0.89 4.12 29.57
C GLU A 199 0.35 3.26 28.41
N ARG A 200 -0.71 2.49 28.68
CA ARG A 200 -1.32 1.62 27.65
C ARG A 200 -1.77 2.41 26.41
N THR A 201 -2.39 3.56 26.60
CA THR A 201 -2.82 4.48 25.54
C THR A 201 -1.65 5.06 24.75
N ALA A 202 -0.50 5.31 25.40
CA ALA A 202 0.74 5.72 24.74
C ALA A 202 1.31 4.59 23.86
N ALA A 203 1.32 3.35 24.35
CA ALA A 203 1.71 2.18 23.55
C ALA A 203 0.75 1.93 22.36
N GLU A 204 -0.55 2.13 22.55
CA GLU A 204 -1.57 2.05 21.48
C GLU A 204 -1.38 3.15 20.42
N LEU A 205 -0.99 4.37 20.82
CA LEU A 205 -0.64 5.44 19.89
C LEU A 205 0.64 5.11 19.09
N ILE A 206 1.68 4.59 19.74
CA ILE A 206 2.91 4.12 19.05
C ILE A 206 2.57 2.97 18.08
N ALA A 207 1.72 2.03 18.48
CA ALA A 207 1.32 0.90 17.64
C ALA A 207 0.56 1.35 16.38
N ARG A 208 -0.37 2.31 16.51
CA ARG A 208 -1.06 2.93 15.38
C ARG A 208 -0.07 3.66 14.45
N ALA A 209 0.82 4.49 15.01
CA ALA A 209 1.84 5.21 14.24
C ALA A 209 2.84 4.30 13.51
N ALA A 210 3.14 3.12 14.07
CA ALA A 210 4.00 2.11 13.45
C ALA A 210 3.34 1.34 12.29
N ALA A 211 2.04 1.53 12.04
CA ALA A 211 1.29 0.98 10.91
C ALA A 211 1.50 -0.54 10.66
N GLY A 212 1.63 -1.35 11.72
CA GLY A 212 1.82 -2.79 11.60
C GLY A 212 3.28 -3.28 11.49
N GLY A 213 4.28 -2.41 11.62
CA GLY A 213 5.71 -2.74 11.54
C GLY A 213 6.43 -2.69 12.89
N MET A 214 6.90 -3.83 13.42
CA MET A 214 7.55 -3.89 14.74
C MET A 214 8.85 -3.08 14.82
N ARG A 215 9.63 -3.05 13.72
CA ARG A 215 10.87 -2.26 13.65
C ARG A 215 10.60 -0.77 13.89
N ASP A 216 9.50 -0.28 13.33
CA ASP A 216 9.12 1.13 13.42
C ASP A 216 8.53 1.41 14.82
N ALA A 217 7.70 0.50 15.36
CA ALA A 217 7.21 0.59 16.74
C ALA A 217 8.34 0.68 17.79
N LEU A 218 9.35 -0.19 17.70
CA LEU A 218 10.51 -0.15 18.60
C LEU A 218 11.38 1.10 18.39
N SER A 219 11.42 1.66 17.17
CA SER A 219 12.15 2.91 16.89
C SER A 219 11.41 4.13 17.44
N LEU A 220 10.08 4.12 17.43
CA LEU A 220 9.25 5.14 18.08
C LEU A 220 9.33 5.02 19.62
N LEU A 221 9.44 3.80 20.17
CA LEU A 221 9.70 3.60 21.60
C LEU A 221 11.10 4.12 21.99
N ASP A 222 12.15 3.82 21.22
CA ASP A 222 13.50 4.41 21.38
C ASP A 222 13.43 5.95 21.46
N GLN A 223 12.64 6.58 20.58
CA GLN A 223 12.43 8.04 20.57
C GLN A 223 11.65 8.53 21.80
N ALA A 224 10.59 7.82 22.20
CA ALA A 224 9.77 8.20 23.35
C ALA A 224 10.56 8.15 24.66
N ILE A 225 11.49 7.19 24.79
CA ILE A 225 12.45 7.10 25.90
C ILE A 225 13.43 8.28 25.87
N ALA A 226 13.99 8.60 24.70
CA ALA A 226 14.90 9.73 24.55
C ALA A 226 14.24 11.10 24.85
N TYR A 227 12.92 11.22 24.61
CA TYR A 227 12.13 12.41 24.88
C TYR A 227 11.64 12.51 26.33
N SER A 228 11.20 11.38 26.91
CA SER A 228 10.43 11.35 28.18
C SER A 228 11.21 10.78 29.38
N GLY A 229 12.32 10.07 29.13
CA GLY A 229 12.98 9.23 30.11
C GLY A 229 12.24 7.91 30.36
N ASN A 230 12.16 7.50 31.62
CA ASN A 230 11.67 6.17 32.01
C ASN A 230 10.15 6.11 32.28
N GLU A 231 9.43 7.23 32.17
CA GLU A 231 7.98 7.30 32.33
C GLU A 231 7.39 7.96 31.07
N ILE A 232 6.63 7.18 30.30
CA ILE A 232 6.10 7.55 28.98
C ILE A 232 4.57 7.64 29.07
N SER A 233 4.06 8.86 29.08
CA SER A 233 2.63 9.18 29.05
C SER A 233 2.12 9.44 27.63
N LEU A 234 0.80 9.37 27.46
CA LEU A 234 0.13 9.67 26.19
C LEU A 234 0.48 11.07 25.67
N ALA A 235 0.46 12.08 26.54
CA ALA A 235 0.72 13.47 26.17
C ALA A 235 2.14 13.69 25.63
N GLN A 236 3.13 13.00 26.21
CA GLN A 236 4.52 13.05 25.71
C GLN A 236 4.65 12.39 24.33
N VAL A 237 3.97 11.26 24.10
CA VAL A 237 3.99 10.59 22.78
C VAL A 237 3.24 11.44 21.73
N GLN A 238 2.13 12.09 22.09
CA GLN A 238 1.43 13.02 21.19
C GLN A 238 2.34 14.18 20.78
N ALA A 239 2.99 14.84 21.76
CA ALA A 239 3.92 15.92 21.51
C ALA A 239 5.12 15.47 20.65
N MET A 240 5.70 14.30 20.94
CA MET A 240 6.82 13.74 20.17
C MET A 240 6.45 13.42 18.71
N LEU A 241 5.25 12.88 18.47
CA LEU A 241 4.79 12.50 17.13
C LEU A 241 4.21 13.69 16.33
N GLY A 242 4.13 14.89 16.91
CA GLY A 242 3.39 16.02 16.31
C GLY A 242 1.90 15.71 16.11
N VAL A 243 1.37 14.71 16.82
CA VAL A 243 -0.02 14.25 16.73
C VAL A 243 -0.89 15.24 17.49
N ALA A 244 -1.74 15.97 16.76
CA ALA A 244 -2.73 16.82 17.38
C ALA A 244 -3.65 16.02 18.33
N ASP A 245 -4.13 16.68 19.38
CA ASP A 245 -5.18 16.16 20.25
C ASP A 245 -6.37 15.71 19.37
N PRO A 246 -6.93 14.48 19.53
CA PRO A 246 -8.17 14.08 18.85
C PRO A 246 -9.30 15.12 18.96
N ARG A 247 -9.35 15.88 20.06
CA ARG A 247 -10.29 17.00 20.24
C ARG A 247 -10.08 18.14 19.25
N ALA A 248 -8.85 18.40 18.79
CA ALA A 248 -8.59 19.39 17.74
C ALA A 248 -9.15 18.93 16.38
N VAL A 249 -9.01 17.64 16.04
CA VAL A 249 -9.64 17.05 14.83
C VAL A 249 -11.17 17.18 14.92
N GLN A 250 -11.76 16.81 16.04
CA GLN A 250 -13.21 16.93 16.28
C GLN A 250 -13.70 18.39 16.22
N LYS A 251 -12.96 19.34 16.80
CA LYS A 251 -13.25 20.78 16.72
C LYS A 251 -13.23 21.27 15.27
N LEU A 252 -12.18 20.96 14.50
CA LEU A 252 -12.08 21.34 13.09
C LEU A 252 -13.28 20.83 12.29
N VAL A 253 -13.65 19.55 12.46
CA VAL A 253 -14.83 18.95 11.82
C VAL A 253 -16.13 19.62 12.29
N SER A 254 -16.23 20.00 13.57
CA SER A 254 -17.39 20.73 14.10
C SER A 254 -17.53 22.13 13.50
N HIS A 255 -16.44 22.87 13.28
CA HIS A 255 -16.49 24.15 12.57
C HIS A 255 -16.91 23.98 11.10
N VAL A 256 -16.54 22.87 10.43
CA VAL A 256 -17.06 22.56 9.08
C VAL A 256 -18.58 22.36 9.10
N ALA A 257 -19.11 21.56 10.04
CA ALA A 257 -20.56 21.36 10.22
C ALA A 257 -21.33 22.65 10.56
N GLN A 258 -20.65 23.64 11.16
CA GLN A 258 -21.22 24.94 11.51
C GLN A 258 -21.03 26.00 10.41
N LEU A 259 -20.41 25.64 9.27
CA LEU A 259 -20.00 26.53 8.19
C LEU A 259 -19.09 27.69 8.65
N ASP A 260 -18.36 27.50 9.75
CA ASP A 260 -17.50 28.50 10.39
C ASP A 260 -16.08 28.48 9.82
N SER A 261 -15.91 29.17 8.70
CA SER A 261 -14.60 29.34 8.05
C SER A 261 -13.58 30.07 8.94
N ALA A 262 -14.02 30.97 9.82
CA ALA A 262 -13.11 31.75 10.66
C ALA A 262 -12.53 30.88 11.78
N GLY A 263 -13.39 30.11 12.47
CA GLY A 263 -12.97 29.19 13.53
C GLY A 263 -11.99 28.13 13.04
N VAL A 264 -12.19 27.57 11.83
CA VAL A 264 -11.21 26.64 11.23
C VAL A 264 -9.85 27.32 11.04
N LEU A 265 -9.80 28.48 10.39
CA LEU A 265 -8.53 29.17 10.09
C LEU A 265 -7.79 29.58 11.37
N HIS A 266 -8.52 30.06 12.39
CA HIS A 266 -7.94 30.37 13.71
C HIS A 266 -7.37 29.13 14.40
N LEU A 267 -8.08 27.99 14.38
CA LEU A 267 -7.63 26.76 15.01
C LEU A 267 -6.42 26.13 14.27
N ILE A 268 -6.35 26.22 12.94
CA ILE A 268 -5.16 25.83 12.17
C ILE A 268 -3.95 26.68 12.58
N HIS A 269 -4.13 28.00 12.71
CA HIS A 269 -3.06 28.89 13.13
C HIS A 269 -2.61 28.62 14.57
N GLU A 270 -3.54 28.43 15.52
CA GLU A 270 -3.24 28.06 16.91
C GLU A 270 -2.41 26.76 17.00
N LEU A 271 -2.80 25.73 16.24
CA LEU A 271 -2.07 24.47 16.18
C LEU A 271 -0.68 24.62 15.53
N SER A 272 -0.55 25.49 14.53
CA SER A 272 0.72 25.80 13.88
C SER A 272 1.69 26.54 14.83
N GLU A 273 1.22 27.54 15.56
CA GLU A 273 2.02 28.27 16.57
C GLU A 273 2.40 27.37 17.76
N ALA A 274 1.55 26.41 18.11
CA ALA A 274 1.86 25.36 19.09
C ALA A 274 2.87 24.30 18.57
N GLY A 275 3.29 24.38 17.30
CA GLY A 275 4.28 23.49 16.70
C GLY A 275 3.74 22.13 16.23
N ALA A 276 2.43 21.97 16.04
CA ALA A 276 1.84 20.74 15.54
C ALA A 276 2.22 20.48 14.07
N ASP A 277 2.41 19.20 13.69
CA ASP A 277 2.67 18.86 12.29
C ASP A 277 1.36 18.93 11.48
N LEU A 278 1.20 19.99 10.70
CA LEU A 278 0.02 20.21 9.85
C LEU A 278 -0.14 19.14 8.75
N ARG A 279 0.92 18.41 8.37
CA ARG A 279 0.85 17.25 7.46
C ARG A 279 0.20 16.08 8.18
N GLN A 280 0.61 15.83 9.42
CA GLN A 280 0.02 14.80 10.27
C GLN A 280 -1.43 15.12 10.61
N LEU A 281 -1.75 16.39 10.87
CA LEU A 281 -3.12 16.87 11.05
C LEU A 281 -3.98 16.63 9.79
N ASN A 282 -3.46 16.89 8.59
CA ASN A 282 -4.17 16.57 7.33
C ASN A 282 -4.48 15.07 7.21
N ILE A 283 -3.51 14.20 7.54
CA ILE A 283 -3.70 12.74 7.52
C ILE A 283 -4.77 12.32 8.53
N GLN A 284 -4.74 12.85 9.75
CA GLN A 284 -5.73 12.54 10.79
C GLN A 284 -7.14 12.96 10.41
N VAL A 285 -7.30 14.18 9.88
CA VAL A 285 -8.60 14.68 9.41
C VAL A 285 -9.11 13.84 8.22
N GLY A 286 -8.23 13.45 7.29
CA GLY A 286 -8.56 12.55 6.18
C GLY A 286 -9.04 11.16 6.64
N GLU A 287 -8.36 10.55 7.60
CA GLU A 287 -8.81 9.28 8.20
C GLU A 287 -10.10 9.43 9.03
N TYR A 288 -10.34 10.59 9.64
CA TYR A 288 -11.61 10.88 10.34
C TYR A 288 -12.78 11.01 9.35
N TRP A 289 -12.59 11.71 8.22
CA TRP A 289 -13.57 11.75 7.13
C TRP A 289 -13.86 10.35 6.58
N ARG A 290 -12.81 9.55 6.33
CA ARG A 290 -12.93 8.15 5.91
C ARG A 290 -13.71 7.30 6.91
N SER A 291 -13.48 7.50 8.21
CA SER A 291 -14.18 6.77 9.28
C SER A 291 -15.68 7.07 9.28
N MET A 292 -16.06 8.35 9.21
CA MET A 292 -17.47 8.75 9.09
C MET A 292 -18.10 8.28 7.76
N MET A 293 -17.36 8.35 6.64
CA MET A 293 -17.80 7.83 5.33
C MET A 293 -18.12 6.33 5.40
N LEU A 294 -17.25 5.52 6.00
CA LEU A 294 -17.48 4.07 6.18
C LEU A 294 -18.70 3.80 7.08
N ALA A 295 -18.86 4.55 8.16
CA ALA A 295 -20.01 4.43 9.06
C ALA A 295 -21.33 4.80 8.35
N LYS A 296 -21.36 5.93 7.62
CA LYS A 296 -22.54 6.38 6.85
C LYS A 296 -22.89 5.40 5.70
N ALA A 297 -21.89 4.71 5.14
CA ALA A 297 -22.08 3.65 4.16
C ALA A 297 -22.59 2.32 4.76
N GLY A 298 -22.77 2.22 6.08
CA GLY A 298 -23.27 1.02 6.75
C GLY A 298 -22.22 -0.06 7.01
N ALA A 299 -20.93 0.27 6.93
CA ALA A 299 -19.85 -0.66 7.27
C ALA A 299 -19.59 -0.68 8.78
N ASP A 300 -19.23 -1.84 9.33
CA ASP A 300 -18.85 -1.96 10.74
C ASP A 300 -17.45 -1.38 10.97
N ILE A 301 -17.40 -0.11 11.36
CA ILE A 301 -16.16 0.62 11.62
C ILE A 301 -15.39 0.08 12.83
N SER A 302 -16.04 -0.58 13.80
CA SER A 302 -15.35 -1.14 14.97
C SER A 302 -14.39 -2.26 14.54
N ILE A 303 -14.86 -3.13 13.64
CA ILE A 303 -14.09 -4.25 13.08
C ILE A 303 -13.07 -3.76 12.04
N ILE A 304 -13.45 -2.83 11.17
CA ILE A 304 -12.59 -2.38 10.05
C ILE A 304 -11.42 -1.52 10.51
N LEU A 305 -11.60 -0.74 11.59
CA LEU A 305 -10.63 0.24 12.06
C LEU A 305 -10.02 -0.09 13.44
N ASP A 306 -10.41 -1.20 14.07
CA ASP A 306 -9.88 -1.67 15.38
C ASP A 306 -10.08 -0.61 16.48
N LEU A 307 -11.30 -0.03 16.53
CA LEU A 307 -11.68 1.10 17.39
C LEU A 307 -12.42 0.65 18.65
N THR A 308 -12.32 1.46 19.71
CA THR A 308 -13.11 1.27 20.94
C THR A 308 -14.60 1.61 20.75
N GLU A 309 -15.46 1.14 21.67
CA GLU A 309 -16.90 1.47 21.66
C GLU A 309 -17.13 2.99 21.82
N ASP A 310 -16.33 3.65 22.65
CA ASP A 310 -16.38 5.11 22.86
C ASP A 310 -15.98 5.89 21.59
N GLU A 311 -14.83 5.58 20.98
CA GLU A 311 -14.39 6.18 19.69
C GLU A 311 -15.44 5.95 18.59
N THR A 312 -16.03 4.75 18.54
CA THR A 312 -17.09 4.39 17.58
C THR A 312 -18.35 5.23 17.79
N SER A 313 -18.76 5.44 19.05
CA SER A 313 -19.91 6.29 19.41
C SER A 313 -19.69 7.75 19.04
N GLU A 314 -18.51 8.31 19.31
CA GLU A 314 -18.16 9.69 18.96
C GLU A 314 -18.19 9.92 17.43
N ILE A 315 -17.60 9.00 16.66
CA ILE A 315 -17.62 9.05 15.19
C ILE A 315 -19.07 8.96 14.67
N LEU A 316 -19.90 8.07 15.22
CA LEU A 316 -21.31 7.91 14.84
C LEU A 316 -22.17 9.13 15.19
N GLN A 317 -21.81 9.94 16.19
CA GLN A 317 -22.48 11.20 16.48
C GLN A 317 -22.14 12.26 15.42
N MET A 318 -20.86 12.46 15.11
CA MET A 318 -20.42 13.43 14.11
C MET A 318 -20.90 13.07 12.69
N THR A 319 -21.00 11.78 12.38
CA THR A 319 -21.53 11.25 11.09
C THR A 319 -22.97 11.70 10.80
N ARG A 320 -23.74 12.13 11.82
CA ARG A 320 -25.12 12.62 11.64
C ARG A 320 -25.20 14.03 11.06
N LEU A 321 -24.12 14.79 11.12
CA LEU A 321 -24.05 16.18 10.66
C LEU A 321 -23.79 16.31 9.14
N PHE A 322 -23.43 15.21 8.49
CA PHE A 322 -22.99 15.18 7.09
C PHE A 322 -23.67 14.05 6.31
N GLU A 323 -23.87 14.25 5.01
CA GLU A 323 -24.35 13.24 4.08
C GLU A 323 -23.21 12.45 3.42
N LEU A 324 -23.54 11.26 2.90
CA LEU A 324 -22.54 10.32 2.36
C LEU A 324 -21.77 10.92 1.17
N GLU A 325 -22.43 11.74 0.35
CA GLU A 325 -21.83 12.43 -0.79
C GLU A 325 -20.75 13.43 -0.32
N GLU A 326 -21.04 14.20 0.72
CA GLU A 326 -20.12 15.17 1.34
C GLU A 326 -18.90 14.48 1.94
N LEU A 327 -19.12 13.44 2.75
CA LEU A 327 -18.06 12.66 3.39
C LEU A 327 -17.12 12.01 2.36
N THR A 328 -17.67 11.60 1.21
CA THR A 328 -16.90 11.06 0.08
C THR A 328 -16.06 12.14 -0.62
N GLU A 329 -16.57 13.37 -0.72
CA GLU A 329 -15.84 14.50 -1.28
C GLU A 329 -14.73 14.99 -0.33
N PHE A 330 -15.02 15.14 0.96
CA PHE A 330 -14.05 15.56 1.98
C PHE A 330 -12.87 14.57 2.07
N ALA A 331 -13.16 13.26 2.11
CA ALA A 331 -12.12 12.23 2.09
C ALA A 331 -11.24 12.34 0.82
N ARG A 332 -11.82 12.71 -0.33
CA ARG A 332 -11.08 12.92 -1.58
C ARG A 332 -10.20 14.17 -1.55
N ILE A 333 -10.74 15.30 -1.08
CA ILE A 333 -10.00 16.58 -0.95
C ILE A 333 -8.76 16.38 -0.07
N PHE A 334 -8.91 15.78 1.10
CA PHE A 334 -7.81 15.56 2.05
C PHE A 334 -6.77 14.54 1.53
N ALA A 335 -7.21 13.50 0.80
CA ALA A 335 -6.31 12.57 0.13
C ALA A 335 -5.51 13.21 -1.02
N GLN A 336 -6.12 14.13 -1.78
CA GLN A 336 -5.41 14.92 -2.79
C GLN A 336 -4.40 15.90 -2.16
N ASN A 337 -4.77 16.56 -1.06
CA ASN A 337 -3.87 17.45 -0.31
C ASN A 337 -2.63 16.71 0.20
N ASP A 338 -2.78 15.50 0.76
CA ASP A 338 -1.65 14.66 1.19
C ASP A 338 -0.65 14.36 0.04
N LEU A 339 -1.18 14.02 -1.15
CA LEU A 339 -0.36 13.80 -2.35
C LEU A 339 0.35 15.08 -2.83
N MET A 340 -0.31 16.24 -2.76
CA MET A 340 0.28 17.53 -3.13
C MET A 340 1.36 17.98 -2.14
N GLN A 341 1.12 17.85 -0.84
CA GLN A 341 2.09 18.24 0.19
C GLN A 341 3.38 17.44 0.14
N LYS A 342 3.33 16.17 -0.28
CA LYS A 342 4.53 15.33 -0.53
C LYS A 342 5.42 15.88 -1.65
N ASN A 343 4.88 16.70 -2.55
CA ASN A 343 5.56 17.25 -3.73
C ASN A 343 5.85 18.77 -3.62
N GLN A 344 6.34 19.23 -2.46
CA GLN A 344 6.79 20.62 -2.17
C GLN A 344 5.71 21.68 -1.86
N GLY A 345 4.46 21.30 -1.56
CA GLY A 345 3.43 22.25 -1.09
C GLY A 345 3.67 22.80 0.33
N THR A 346 3.23 24.04 0.59
CA THR A 346 3.13 24.63 1.94
C THR A 346 2.01 23.93 2.73
N PRO A 347 2.31 23.24 3.86
CA PRO A 347 1.30 22.42 4.55
C PRO A 347 0.10 23.20 5.06
N GLN A 348 0.35 24.40 5.61
CA GLN A 348 -0.69 25.27 6.14
C GLN A 348 -1.69 25.69 5.06
N LEU A 349 -1.21 26.33 3.98
CA LEU A 349 -2.08 26.78 2.88
C LEU A 349 -2.86 25.62 2.25
N GLY A 350 -2.24 24.44 2.07
CA GLY A 350 -2.94 23.26 1.56
C GLY A 350 -4.08 22.80 2.47
N LEU A 351 -3.85 22.80 3.79
CA LEU A 351 -4.85 22.44 4.79
C LEU A 351 -5.99 23.48 4.88
N GLU A 352 -5.65 24.78 4.89
CA GLU A 352 -6.63 25.88 4.87
C GLU A 352 -7.54 25.79 3.64
N LEU A 353 -6.97 25.58 2.44
CA LEU A 353 -7.74 25.39 1.21
C LEU A 353 -8.63 24.15 1.25
N ALA A 354 -8.14 23.02 1.76
CA ALA A 354 -8.91 21.77 1.89
C ALA A 354 -10.15 21.95 2.79
N PHE A 355 -10.01 22.67 3.89
CA PHE A 355 -11.13 22.99 4.78
C PHE A 355 -12.11 23.99 4.17
N LEU A 356 -11.63 25.07 3.53
CA LEU A 356 -12.50 26.05 2.87
C LEU A 356 -13.30 25.41 1.73
N GLN A 357 -12.70 24.50 0.96
CA GLN A 357 -13.40 23.70 -0.03
C GLN A 357 -14.47 22.80 0.60
N SER A 358 -14.15 22.16 1.74
CA SER A 358 -15.11 21.30 2.46
C SER A 358 -16.32 22.09 2.97
N ILE A 359 -16.12 23.31 3.49
CA ILE A 359 -17.21 24.20 3.92
C ILE A 359 -18.07 24.63 2.74
N GLU A 360 -17.49 24.97 1.58
CA GLU A 360 -18.27 25.39 0.42
C GLU A 360 -19.10 24.24 -0.17
N GLN A 361 -18.56 23.01 -0.17
CA GLN A 361 -19.34 21.81 -0.54
C GLN A 361 -20.51 21.60 0.43
N HIS A 362 -20.28 21.70 1.76
CA HIS A 362 -21.34 21.57 2.77
C HIS A 362 -22.44 22.64 2.63
N ARG A 363 -22.07 23.85 2.18
CA ARG A 363 -23.02 24.94 1.91
C ARG A 363 -23.93 24.67 0.71
N HIS A 364 -23.50 23.87 -0.27
CA HIS A 364 -24.21 23.72 -1.55
C HIS A 364 -25.32 22.67 -1.56
N ILE A 365 -25.40 21.79 -0.55
CA ILE A 365 -26.52 20.86 -0.44
C ILE A 365 -27.72 21.58 0.19
N PRO A 366 -28.90 21.62 -0.47
CA PRO A 366 -30.07 22.29 0.08
C PRO A 366 -30.62 21.48 1.25
N SER A 367 -30.40 21.98 2.46
CA SER A 367 -31.14 21.56 3.66
C SER A 367 -32.65 21.70 3.40
N GLY A 368 -33.34 20.56 3.43
CA GLY A 368 -34.75 20.50 3.08
C GLY A 368 -35.64 21.35 3.99
N GLN A 369 -36.52 22.15 3.38
CA GLN A 369 -37.65 22.84 4.00
C GLN A 369 -37.32 23.99 4.95
N SER A 370 -37.09 25.17 4.37
CA SER A 370 -37.42 26.43 5.04
C SER A 370 -38.95 26.57 5.12
N PHE A 371 -39.51 26.56 6.34
CA PHE A 371 -40.92 26.86 6.57
C PHE A 371 -41.17 28.36 6.38
N ALA A 372 -41.65 28.74 5.19
CA ALA A 372 -42.19 30.08 4.98
C ALA A 372 -43.47 30.26 5.81
N SER A 373 -43.48 31.26 6.70
CA SER A 373 -44.66 31.62 7.49
C SER A 373 -45.83 32.05 6.58
N PRO A 374 -47.07 31.60 6.84
CA PRO A 374 -48.20 31.95 6.00
C PRO A 374 -48.64 33.41 6.23
N SER A 375 -48.45 34.26 5.23
CA SER A 375 -49.07 35.58 5.16
C SER A 375 -50.55 35.44 4.84
N VAL A 376 -51.41 35.93 5.73
CA VAL A 376 -52.88 35.90 5.58
C VAL A 376 -53.32 36.88 4.50
N PRO A 377 -54.02 36.45 3.43
CA PRO A 377 -54.59 37.36 2.45
C PRO A 377 -55.97 37.87 2.89
N SER A 378 -56.12 39.18 3.01
CA SER A 378 -57.41 39.84 3.27
C SER A 378 -58.31 39.83 2.02
N LEU A 379 -59.58 39.44 2.19
CA LEU A 379 -60.61 39.43 1.15
C LEU A 379 -60.96 40.83 0.62
N GLN A 380 -61.00 40.99 -0.71
CA GLN A 380 -61.85 41.97 -1.41
C GLN A 380 -62.39 41.39 -2.73
N GLN A 381 -63.51 41.94 -3.22
CA GLN A 381 -64.52 41.20 -3.99
C GLN A 381 -64.60 41.56 -5.49
N ARG A 382 -65.33 40.70 -6.24
CA ARG A 382 -65.93 40.88 -7.59
C ARG A 382 -64.95 40.82 -8.78
N SER A 383 -65.29 40.26 -9.95
CA SER A 383 -66.54 39.60 -10.42
C SER A 383 -66.28 38.68 -11.64
N ALA A 384 -67.20 37.73 -11.87
CA ALA A 384 -67.19 36.69 -12.93
C ALA A 384 -67.39 37.23 -14.38
N PRO A 385 -67.44 36.42 -15.47
CA PRO A 385 -67.32 34.94 -15.60
C PRO A 385 -66.20 34.50 -16.61
N VAL A 386 -66.00 33.21 -16.94
CA VAL A 386 -66.66 32.49 -18.07
C VAL A 386 -66.40 30.97 -18.03
N GLN A 387 -67.51 30.22 -18.12
CA GLN A 387 -67.77 28.89 -18.69
C GLN A 387 -67.02 27.60 -18.28
N VAL A 388 -67.87 26.57 -18.13
CA VAL A 388 -67.62 25.17 -17.74
C VAL A 388 -67.90 24.26 -18.94
N GLN A 389 -67.08 23.22 -19.15
CA GLN A 389 -67.48 21.95 -19.79
C GLN A 389 -66.78 20.78 -19.04
N THR A 390 -67.45 20.19 -18.05
CA THR A 390 -68.23 18.93 -18.11
C THR A 390 -67.42 17.62 -17.97
N SER A 391 -67.41 17.16 -16.72
CA SER A 391 -67.46 15.80 -16.14
C SER A 391 -68.04 14.65 -17.00
N PRO A 392 -68.04 13.36 -16.54
CA PRO A 392 -67.62 12.85 -15.22
C PRO A 392 -66.75 11.57 -15.20
N VAL A 393 -66.29 11.24 -13.99
CA VAL A 393 -65.65 9.97 -13.59
C VAL A 393 -66.68 8.83 -13.47
N VAL A 394 -66.27 7.59 -13.76
CA VAL A 394 -66.92 6.36 -13.28
C VAL A 394 -65.88 5.48 -12.57
N LEU A 395 -66.18 5.06 -11.34
CA LEU A 395 -65.38 4.10 -10.57
C LEU A 395 -65.68 2.66 -11.01
N GLN A 396 -64.68 1.77 -10.89
CA GLN A 396 -64.96 0.39 -10.47
C GLN A 396 -63.78 -0.22 -9.69
N GLU A 397 -64.11 -1.16 -8.80
CA GLU A 397 -63.30 -1.52 -7.64
C GLU A 397 -62.20 -2.58 -7.85
N ALA A 398 -61.34 -2.64 -6.83
CA ALA A 398 -60.17 -3.48 -6.66
C ALA A 398 -60.31 -4.98 -7.02
N ARG A 399 -59.24 -5.52 -7.61
CA ARG A 399 -58.74 -6.87 -7.33
C ARG A 399 -57.23 -6.87 -7.12
N GLN A 400 -56.79 -7.69 -6.18
CA GLN A 400 -55.41 -7.81 -5.72
C GLN A 400 -54.53 -8.53 -6.76
N SER A 401 -53.26 -8.15 -6.85
CA SER A 401 -52.21 -9.00 -7.41
C SER A 401 -50.89 -8.81 -6.66
N SER A 402 -50.15 -9.91 -6.50
CA SER A 402 -48.82 -9.98 -5.89
C SER A 402 -47.85 -10.63 -6.90
N PRO A 403 -46.55 -10.80 -6.60
CA PRO A 403 -45.51 -9.95 -7.20
C PRO A 403 -44.83 -10.56 -8.43
N ALA A 404 -44.11 -9.71 -9.18
CA ALA A 404 -43.31 -10.13 -10.32
C ALA A 404 -42.11 -11.02 -9.93
N ARG A 405 -41.77 -11.95 -10.82
CA ARG A 405 -40.84 -13.07 -10.57
C ARG A 405 -39.39 -12.74 -10.97
N VAL A 406 -38.46 -12.98 -10.05
CA VAL A 406 -37.00 -12.94 -10.28
C VAL A 406 -36.59 -14.01 -11.30
N ARG A 407 -35.68 -13.68 -12.23
CA ARG A 407 -35.01 -14.65 -13.11
C ARG A 407 -33.71 -15.15 -12.49
N GLN A 408 -33.52 -16.48 -12.51
CA GLN A 408 -32.22 -17.15 -12.31
C GLN A 408 -31.86 -17.95 -13.57
N PRO A 409 -30.57 -18.22 -13.84
CA PRO A 409 -30.12 -19.00 -14.99
C PRO A 409 -30.18 -20.52 -14.77
N SER A 410 -30.29 -21.29 -15.86
CA SER A 410 -30.46 -22.74 -15.87
C SER A 410 -29.14 -23.52 -15.96
N PRO A 411 -29.04 -24.73 -15.38
CA PRO A 411 -27.91 -25.65 -15.56
C PRO A 411 -28.05 -26.53 -16.84
N PRO A 412 -26.96 -27.17 -17.32
CA PRO A 412 -26.99 -28.07 -18.48
C PRO A 412 -27.56 -29.46 -18.15
N GLY A 413 -28.22 -30.08 -19.12
CA GLY A 413 -28.91 -31.37 -18.98
C GLY A 413 -28.07 -32.60 -19.34
N ILE A 414 -28.49 -33.74 -18.78
CA ILE A 414 -27.99 -35.09 -19.08
C ILE A 414 -28.93 -35.76 -20.10
N SER A 415 -28.40 -36.58 -21.01
CA SER A 415 -29.18 -37.55 -21.77
C SER A 415 -28.41 -38.86 -21.97
N GLU A 416 -29.02 -39.97 -21.55
CA GLU A 416 -28.64 -41.36 -21.87
C GLU A 416 -28.87 -41.64 -23.38
N GLY A 417 -28.27 -42.61 -24.07
CA GLY A 417 -27.27 -43.62 -23.70
C GLY A 417 -27.14 -44.72 -24.79
N LYS A 418 -26.37 -45.79 -24.48
CA LYS A 418 -26.21 -47.09 -25.18
C LYS A 418 -25.15 -47.28 -26.31
N ASN A 419 -24.38 -48.36 -26.08
CA ASN A 419 -23.79 -49.34 -26.99
C ASN A 419 -22.62 -48.94 -27.92
N GLY A 420 -21.53 -49.72 -27.86
CA GLY A 420 -20.47 -49.70 -28.89
C GLY A 420 -19.10 -50.17 -28.39
N SER A 421 -18.82 -51.46 -28.57
CA SER A 421 -17.60 -52.19 -28.22
C SER A 421 -16.27 -51.62 -28.75
N LEU A 422 -15.19 -51.93 -28.03
CA LEU A 422 -13.81 -52.12 -28.56
C LEU A 422 -13.79 -53.14 -29.74
N PRO A 423 -12.72 -53.28 -30.54
CA PRO A 423 -11.32 -52.86 -30.32
C PRO A 423 -10.76 -52.03 -31.53
N ASP A 424 -9.48 -51.96 -31.96
CA ASP A 424 -8.23 -52.67 -31.63
C ASP A 424 -6.95 -51.95 -32.13
N LEU A 425 -5.77 -52.54 -31.83
CA LEU A 425 -4.50 -52.57 -32.59
C LEU A 425 -3.64 -51.31 -32.85
N ASN A 426 -2.38 -51.40 -32.37
CA ASN A 426 -1.09 -51.33 -33.10
C ASN A 426 -0.81 -50.22 -34.15
N ASP A 427 0.43 -49.74 -34.36
CA ASP A 427 1.75 -50.24 -33.93
C ASP A 427 2.78 -49.09 -33.84
N SER A 428 3.86 -49.32 -33.08
CA SER A 428 5.15 -48.59 -33.21
C SER A 428 5.98 -49.26 -34.34
N PRO A 429 7.02 -48.67 -34.99
CA PRO A 429 8.11 -47.96 -34.31
C PRO A 429 8.92 -46.86 -35.07
N SER A 430 9.72 -46.14 -34.27
CA SER A 430 11.13 -45.72 -34.44
C SER A 430 11.86 -45.83 -35.80
N ILE A 431 12.66 -44.80 -36.17
CA ILE A 431 14.15 -44.79 -36.06
C ILE A 431 14.76 -43.48 -36.62
N ASP A 432 15.91 -43.13 -36.04
CA ASP A 432 16.93 -42.08 -36.29
C ASP A 432 17.19 -41.56 -37.72
N GLY A 433 17.87 -40.40 -37.81
CA GLY A 433 18.69 -40.10 -39.01
C GLY A 433 19.17 -38.65 -39.20
N SER A 434 20.36 -38.34 -38.69
CA SER A 434 21.26 -37.22 -39.04
C SER A 434 21.26 -36.69 -40.50
N GLY A 435 21.52 -35.37 -40.68
CA GLY A 435 21.97 -34.82 -41.98
C GLY A 435 22.16 -33.30 -42.01
N GLU A 436 23.31 -32.82 -42.49
CA GLU A 436 23.72 -31.40 -42.51
C GLU A 436 23.31 -30.66 -43.80
N SER A 437 22.87 -29.39 -43.66
CA SER A 437 23.28 -28.19 -44.45
C SER A 437 23.23 -28.22 -46.02
N PRO A 438 23.65 -27.15 -46.74
CA PRO A 438 22.87 -25.91 -46.91
C PRO A 438 22.71 -25.43 -48.39
N GLY A 439 21.78 -24.50 -48.66
CA GLY A 439 21.72 -23.72 -49.91
C GLY A 439 20.33 -23.10 -50.16
N GLN A 440 20.12 -21.79 -50.02
CA GLN A 440 20.37 -20.69 -50.98
C GLN A 440 19.36 -20.55 -52.16
N LEU A 441 18.66 -19.40 -52.12
CA LEU A 441 18.44 -18.44 -53.22
C LEU A 441 17.22 -18.54 -54.20
N ILE A 442 16.55 -17.37 -54.32
CA ILE A 442 15.86 -16.77 -55.50
C ILE A 442 14.33 -17.01 -55.71
N ALA A 443 13.56 -16.11 -55.09
CA ALA A 443 12.64 -15.10 -55.68
C ALA A 443 11.48 -15.42 -56.67
N ARG A 444 10.27 -14.96 -56.24
CA ARG A 444 9.20 -14.22 -56.98
C ARG A 444 8.41 -14.96 -58.11
N PRO A 445 7.26 -14.43 -58.62
CA PRO A 445 6.41 -13.28 -58.16
C PRO A 445 4.87 -13.57 -58.07
N GLU A 446 4.11 -12.60 -57.51
CA GLU A 446 2.83 -11.95 -57.97
C GLU A 446 1.66 -12.76 -58.63
N ILE A 447 0.35 -12.41 -58.60
CA ILE A 447 -0.52 -11.39 -57.94
C ILE A 447 -2.01 -11.85 -58.10
N SER A 448 -2.89 -11.54 -57.14
CA SER A 448 -4.33 -11.10 -57.28
C SER A 448 -5.10 -11.42 -55.98
N ALA A 449 -5.47 -10.44 -55.14
CA ALA A 449 -6.67 -9.58 -55.22
C ALA A 449 -7.99 -10.39 -55.07
N SER A 450 -8.88 -10.11 -54.11
CA SER A 450 -9.25 -8.79 -53.55
C SER A 450 -10.00 -8.83 -52.19
N ASN A 451 -10.19 -7.64 -51.58
CA ASN A 451 -11.14 -7.26 -50.52
C ASN A 451 -10.80 -7.48 -49.02
N ALA A 452 -9.97 -6.56 -48.47
CA ALA A 452 -10.40 -5.47 -47.57
C ALA A 452 -11.47 -5.71 -46.46
N THR A 453 -11.39 -5.22 -45.21
CA THR A 453 -10.32 -4.66 -44.32
C THR A 453 -10.95 -4.63 -42.89
N LEU A 454 -10.25 -4.81 -41.76
CA LEU A 454 -9.67 -3.75 -40.91
C LEU A 454 -9.19 -4.37 -39.57
N THR A 455 -7.92 -4.17 -39.18
CA THR A 455 -7.52 -3.81 -37.79
C THR A 455 -6.04 -3.40 -37.72
N GLU A 456 -5.79 -2.34 -36.95
CA GLU A 456 -4.57 -2.02 -36.17
C GLU A 456 -3.18 -2.44 -36.71
N ASN A 457 -2.52 -1.53 -37.44
CA ASN A 457 -1.12 -1.12 -37.18
C ASN A 457 -0.62 -0.07 -38.21
N SER A 458 -0.31 1.14 -37.76
CA SER A 458 0.67 2.06 -38.42
C SER A 458 0.79 3.40 -37.68
N LEU A 459 1.87 3.57 -36.91
CA LEU A 459 2.41 4.89 -36.61
C LEU A 459 3.43 5.24 -37.72
N PRO A 460 3.37 6.42 -38.35
CA PRO A 460 4.31 6.79 -39.40
C PRO A 460 5.70 7.03 -38.79
N SER A 461 6.72 6.33 -39.31
CA SER A 461 8.11 6.53 -38.92
C SER A 461 8.65 7.86 -39.48
N LEU A 462 8.55 8.91 -38.67
CA LEU A 462 9.12 10.23 -38.98
C LEU A 462 10.65 10.15 -39.08
N THR A 463 11.21 10.58 -40.20
CA THR A 463 12.68 10.66 -40.36
C THR A 463 13.26 11.88 -39.64
N LEU A 464 14.54 11.81 -39.30
CA LEU A 464 15.23 12.87 -38.55
C LEU A 464 15.30 14.21 -39.33
N GLU A 465 15.19 14.17 -40.66
CA GLU A 465 15.05 15.36 -41.51
C GLU A 465 13.64 15.97 -41.43
N GLN A 466 12.58 15.15 -41.47
CA GLN A 466 11.19 15.62 -41.32
C GLN A 466 10.96 16.32 -39.98
N VAL A 467 11.60 15.84 -38.90
CA VAL A 467 11.56 16.49 -37.59
C VAL A 467 12.27 17.86 -37.61
N LYS A 468 13.40 17.99 -38.30
CA LYS A 468 14.13 19.28 -38.43
C LYS A 468 13.31 20.32 -39.21
N ASP A 469 12.70 19.94 -40.32
CA ASP A 469 11.87 20.84 -41.12
C ASP A 469 10.57 21.25 -40.40
N ALA A 470 9.95 20.33 -39.65
CA ALA A 470 8.83 20.64 -38.78
C ALA A 470 9.22 21.63 -37.66
N TRP A 471 10.43 21.50 -37.10
CA TRP A 471 10.91 22.33 -35.99
C TRP A 471 11.06 23.81 -36.35
N GLU A 472 11.52 24.15 -37.56
CA GLU A 472 11.58 25.55 -38.01
C GLU A 472 10.19 26.17 -38.18
N ASN A 473 9.19 25.38 -38.57
CA ASN A 473 7.80 25.84 -38.63
C ASN A 473 7.19 26.05 -37.23
N VAL A 474 7.57 25.22 -36.24
CA VAL A 474 7.21 25.44 -34.83
C VAL A 474 7.85 26.71 -34.27
N LYS A 475 9.15 26.95 -34.50
CA LYS A 475 9.83 28.19 -34.08
C LYS A 475 9.16 29.45 -34.64
N LYS A 476 8.70 29.42 -35.89
CA LYS A 476 7.96 30.53 -36.52
C LYS A 476 6.60 30.79 -35.87
N ARG A 477 5.90 29.74 -35.39
CA ARG A 477 4.62 29.87 -34.67
C ARG A 477 4.76 30.34 -33.23
N VAL A 478 5.87 29.99 -32.56
CA VAL A 478 6.09 30.31 -31.13
C VAL A 478 6.76 31.67 -30.92
N ARG A 479 7.39 32.29 -31.94
CA ARG A 479 7.91 33.66 -31.82
C ARG A 479 6.75 34.67 -31.64
N PRO A 480 6.67 35.39 -30.49
CA PRO A 480 5.60 36.35 -30.29
C PRO A 480 5.74 37.55 -31.23
N LYS A 481 4.61 37.99 -31.81
CA LYS A 481 4.53 39.24 -32.58
C LYS A 481 4.92 40.40 -31.68
N ARG A 482 6.08 41.02 -31.93
CA ARG A 482 6.48 42.27 -31.26
C ARG A 482 5.51 43.38 -31.65
N GLY A 483 4.65 43.83 -30.74
CA GLY A 483 3.70 44.89 -31.08
C GLY A 483 2.56 45.16 -30.10
N CYS A 484 2.84 45.33 -28.81
CA CYS A 484 2.03 46.20 -27.94
C CYS A 484 2.85 46.72 -26.76
N ARG A 485 2.75 48.03 -26.48
CA ARG A 485 3.33 48.70 -25.31
C ARG A 485 2.33 48.62 -24.14
N CYS A 486 2.82 48.58 -22.90
CA CYS A 486 2.35 49.51 -21.86
C CYS A 486 3.23 49.50 -20.59
N TYR A 487 3.49 50.71 -20.09
CA TYR A 487 3.87 51.11 -18.73
C TYR A 487 4.98 50.37 -17.96
N THR A 488 6.17 50.98 -18.00
CA THR A 488 7.16 50.94 -16.91
C THR A 488 6.85 52.04 -15.88
N SER A 489 6.72 51.69 -14.60
CA SER A 489 6.84 52.64 -13.48
C SER A 489 8.26 52.61 -12.91
N SER A 490 8.83 53.78 -12.64
CA SER A 490 10.21 53.97 -12.22
C SER A 490 10.32 54.31 -10.73
N ILE A 491 11.26 53.69 -10.01
CA ILE A 491 11.99 54.18 -8.81
C ILE A 491 13.25 53.27 -8.75
N ARG A 492 14.43 53.70 -9.20
CA ARG A 492 15.44 54.54 -8.51
C ARG A 492 15.82 54.06 -7.10
N VAL A 493 16.89 53.25 -7.04
CA VAL A 493 17.78 53.17 -5.87
C VAL A 493 18.80 54.29 -5.97
N ALA A 494 19.12 54.94 -4.86
CA ALA A 494 20.18 55.94 -4.75
C ALA A 494 20.91 55.79 -3.42
N SER A 495 22.25 55.94 -3.48
CA SER A 495 23.19 56.06 -2.36
C SER A 495 23.35 54.82 -1.47
#